data_AF-A0A2R6L2R8-F1
#
_entry.id   AF-A0A2R6L2R8-F1
#
_cell.length_a   1.000
_cell.length_b   1.000
_cell.length_c   1.000
_cell.angle_alpha   90.00
_cell.angle_beta   90.00
_cell.angle_gamma   90.00
#
_symmetry.space_group_name_H-M   'P 1'
#
loop_
_entity.id
_entity.type
_entity.pdbx_description
1 polymer ?
#
loop_
_entity_poly.entity_id
_entity_poly.type
_entity_poly.pdbx_seq_one_letter_code
_entity_poly.pdbx_strand_id
1 'polypeptide(L)'
;MLETIDIANVALQQGGPALENPGAAAIAVGLGALGTGYAQSRIGAAAVGAVAEDDDMFVPGLIFTALPETLIIIAFVTIFLV
;
A
#
# COMPACT_ATOMS: atom_id res chain seq x y z
N MET A 1 -13.13 40.44 20.06
CA MET A 1 -12.24 39.54 20.82
C MET A 1 -12.97 38.31 21.33
N LEU A 2 -14.17 38.44 21.94
CA LEU A 2 -15.01 37.29 22.33
C LEU A 2 -15.57 36.52 21.12
N GLU A 3 -16.12 37.19 20.10
CA GLU A 3 -16.58 36.51 18.87
C GLU A 3 -15.46 35.72 18.20
N THR A 4 -14.26 36.30 18.07
CA THR A 4 -13.09 35.65 17.46
C THR A 4 -12.68 34.37 18.20
N ILE A 5 -12.85 34.33 19.52
CA ILE A 5 -12.59 33.15 20.35
C ILE A 5 -13.69 32.10 20.13
N ASP A 6 -14.95 32.50 19.95
CA ASP A 6 -16.03 31.57 19.62
C ASP A 6 -15.87 30.95 18.23
N ILE A 7 -15.43 31.72 17.21
CA ILE A 7 -15.15 31.14 15.88
C ILE A 7 -13.98 30.15 15.95
N ALA A 8 -12.95 30.45 16.76
CA ALA A 8 -11.83 29.55 17.00
C ALA A 8 -12.26 28.28 17.74
N ASN A 9 -13.14 28.39 18.74
CA ASN A 9 -13.69 27.24 19.46
C ASN A 9 -14.62 26.39 18.58
N VAL A 10 -15.43 27.00 17.71
CA VAL A 10 -16.28 26.28 16.73
C VAL A 10 -15.44 25.54 15.68
N ALA A 11 -14.32 26.12 15.24
CA ALA A 11 -13.37 25.45 14.35
C ALA A 11 -12.65 24.27 15.04
N LEU A 12 -12.37 24.38 16.34
CA LEU A 12 -11.74 23.32 17.14
C LEU A 12 -12.74 22.28 17.68
N GLN A 13 -14.03 22.58 17.71
CA GLN A 13 -15.11 21.68 18.16
C GLN A 13 -15.53 20.64 17.11
N GLN A 14 -15.10 20.77 15.86
CA GLN A 14 -15.23 19.70 14.86
C GLN A 14 -14.19 18.59 15.15
N GLY A 15 -14.31 17.95 16.32
CA GLY A 15 -13.44 16.89 16.81
C GLY A 15 -13.66 15.54 16.11
N GLY A 16 -13.74 15.55 14.78
CA GLY A 16 -13.74 14.34 13.96
C GLY A 16 -12.32 13.80 13.77
N PRO A 17 -12.15 12.50 13.53
CA PRO A 17 -10.85 11.95 13.16
C PRO A 17 -10.32 12.63 11.88
N ALA A 18 -9.03 13.00 11.88
CA ALA A 18 -8.39 13.66 10.74
C ALA A 18 -8.39 12.79 9.46
N LEU A 19 -8.48 11.46 9.63
CA LEU A 19 -8.68 10.50 8.57
C LEU A 19 -9.91 9.65 8.91
N GLU A 20 -10.94 9.75 8.08
CA GLU A 20 -12.03 8.79 8.14
C GLU A 20 -11.57 7.41 7.63
N ASN A 21 -12.33 6.38 7.97
CA ASN A 21 -12.05 4.98 7.64
C ASN A 21 -11.58 4.76 6.18
N PRO A 22 -12.23 5.31 5.14
CA PRO A 22 -11.79 5.12 3.76
C PRO A 22 -10.45 5.81 3.46
N GLY A 23 -10.19 6.96 4.09
CA GLY A 23 -8.94 7.70 3.93
C GLY A 23 -7.76 6.96 4.57
N ALA A 24 -7.97 6.40 5.76
CA ALA A 24 -6.98 5.56 6.42
C ALA A 24 -6.68 4.28 5.61
N ALA A 25 -7.72 3.64 5.07
CA ALA A 25 -7.59 2.45 4.21
C ALA A 25 -6.82 2.74 2.91
N ALA A 26 -7.14 3.84 2.23
CA ALA A 26 -6.44 4.25 1.01
C ALA A 26 -4.94 4.49 1.24
N ILE A 27 -4.58 5.11 2.37
CA ILE A 27 -3.17 5.33 2.74
C ILE A 27 -2.49 3.99 3.06
N ALA A 28 -3.13 3.12 3.84
CA ALA A 28 -2.58 1.81 4.18
C ALA A 28 -2.29 0.96 2.94
N VAL A 29 -3.25 0.89 2.01
CA VAL A 29 -3.09 0.13 0.76
C VAL A 29 -2.10 0.80 -0.17
N GLY A 30 -2.11 2.13 -0.31
CA GLY A 30 -1.17 2.85 -1.16
C GLY A 30 0.29 2.69 -0.70
N LEU A 31 0.55 2.77 0.60
CA LEU A 31 1.88 2.52 1.16
C LEU A 31 2.30 1.06 1.04
N GLY A 32 1.37 0.12 1.25
CA GLY A 32 1.58 -1.29 0.99
C GLY A 32 1.97 -1.56 -0.47
N ALA A 33 1.22 -1.00 -1.43
CA ALA A 33 1.46 -1.15 -2.86
C ALA A 33 2.85 -0.64 -3.27
N LEU A 34 3.26 0.51 -2.74
CA LEU A 34 4.60 1.05 -2.98
C LEU A 34 5.71 0.12 -2.46
N GLY A 35 5.54 -0.40 -1.24
CA GLY A 35 6.49 -1.36 -0.66
C GLY A 35 6.59 -2.64 -1.48
N THR A 36 5.45 -3.20 -1.89
CA THR A 36 5.38 -4.41 -2.71
C THR A 36 6.04 -4.20 -4.07
N GLY A 37 5.72 -3.11 -4.78
CA GLY A 37 6.32 -2.80 -6.07
C GLY A 37 7.84 -2.61 -6.00
N TYR A 38 8.32 -1.97 -4.93
CA TYR A 38 9.77 -1.83 -4.70
C TYR A 38 10.46 -3.19 -4.52
N ALA A 39 9.90 -4.08 -3.69
CA ALA A 39 10.45 -5.42 -3.50
C ALA A 39 10.40 -6.25 -4.80
N GLN A 40 9.27 -6.18 -5.52
CA GLN A 40 9.03 -6.95 -6.74
C GLN A 40 9.97 -6.55 -7.89
N SER A 41 10.33 -5.25 -8.00
CA SER A 41 11.32 -4.80 -8.98
C SER A 41 12.68 -5.50 -8.82
N ARG A 42 13.09 -5.77 -7.57
CA ARG A 42 14.35 -6.46 -7.25
C ARG A 42 14.25 -7.96 -7.48
N ILE A 43 13.11 -8.55 -7.12
CA ILE A 43 12.83 -9.98 -7.36
C ILE A 43 12.81 -10.28 -8.86
N GLY A 44 12.13 -9.45 -9.67
CA GLY A 44 12.08 -9.61 -11.11
C GLY A 44 13.46 -9.50 -11.77
N ALA A 45 14.28 -8.53 -11.36
CA ALA A 45 15.66 -8.41 -11.86
C ALA A 45 16.52 -9.63 -11.53
N ALA A 46 16.41 -10.16 -10.31
CA ALA A 46 17.12 -11.37 -9.89
C ALA A 46 16.61 -12.62 -10.64
N ALA A 47 15.29 -12.74 -10.83
CA ALA A 47 14.67 -13.84 -11.56
C ALA A 47 15.13 -13.88 -13.02
N VAL A 48 15.15 -12.73 -13.72
CA VAL A 48 15.66 -12.65 -15.10
C VAL A 48 17.15 -12.99 -15.17
N GLY A 49 17.94 -12.55 -14.19
CA GLY A 49 19.36 -12.92 -14.10
C GLY A 49 19.58 -14.43 -13.92
N ALA A 50 18.79 -15.07 -13.05
CA ALA A 50 18.85 -16.51 -12.82
C ALA A 50 18.41 -17.31 -14.07
N VAL A 51 17.38 -16.86 -14.77
CA VAL A 51 16.92 -17.46 -16.04
C VAL A 51 18.00 -17.34 -17.13
N ALA A 52 18.78 -16.26 -17.13
CA ALA A 52 19.89 -16.13 -18.07
C ALA A 52 21.06 -17.09 -17.79
N GLU A 53 21.17 -17.62 -16.57
CA GLU A 53 22.17 -18.62 -16.17
C GLU A 53 21.67 -20.05 -16.37
N ASP A 54 20.39 -20.31 -16.07
CA ASP A 54 19.74 -21.62 -16.19
C ASP A 54 18.25 -21.47 -16.55
N ASP A 55 17.85 -22.01 -17.71
CA ASP A 55 16.47 -21.95 -18.22
C ASP A 55 15.46 -22.65 -17.28
N ASP A 56 15.90 -23.64 -16.50
CA ASP A 56 15.05 -24.32 -15.51
C ASP A 56 14.59 -23.38 -14.39
N MET A 57 15.25 -22.21 -14.24
CA MET A 57 14.87 -21.18 -13.28
C MET A 57 13.68 -20.31 -13.72
N PHE A 58 13.14 -20.50 -14.93
CA PHE A 58 11.99 -19.70 -15.40
C PHE A 58 10.77 -19.85 -14.49
N VAL A 59 10.36 -21.07 -14.18
CA VAL A 59 9.19 -21.33 -13.34
C VAL A 59 9.41 -20.88 -11.89
N PRO A 60 10.53 -21.23 -11.21
CA PRO A 60 10.85 -20.68 -9.89
C PRO A 60 10.87 -19.16 -9.86
N GLY A 61 11.50 -18.51 -10.84
CA GLY A 61 11.58 -17.05 -10.95
C GLY A 61 10.20 -16.39 -11.08
N LEU A 62 9.29 -17.03 -11.84
CA LEU A 62 7.91 -16.58 -11.98
C LEU A 62 7.13 -16.70 -10.67
N ILE A 63 7.30 -17.81 -9.94
CA ILE A 63 6.68 -18.02 -8.62
C ILE A 63 7.16 -16.97 -7.61
N PHE A 64 8.46 -16.71 -7.54
CA PHE A 64 9.00 -15.70 -6.61
C PHE A 64 8.52 -14.29 -6.93
N THR A 65 8.34 -13.97 -8.22
CA THR A 65 7.80 -12.66 -8.65
C THR A 65 6.31 -12.54 -8.36
N ALA A 66 5.54 -13.63 -8.44
CA ALA A 66 4.11 -13.66 -8.16
C ALA A 66 3.76 -13.67 -6.67
N LEU A 67 4.64 -14.18 -5.80
CA LEU A 67 4.42 -14.25 -4.35
C LEU A 67 4.08 -12.88 -3.72
N PRO A 68 4.86 -11.79 -3.96
CA PRO A 68 4.54 -10.45 -3.48
C PRO A 68 3.17 -9.93 -3.96
N GLU A 69 2.77 -10.29 -5.18
CA GLU A 69 1.50 -9.84 -5.78
C GLU A 69 0.29 -10.33 -4.97
N THR A 70 0.37 -11.54 -4.39
CA THR A 70 -0.73 -12.08 -3.56
C THR A 70 -1.00 -11.23 -2.32
N LEU A 71 0.05 -10.65 -1.72
CA LEU A 71 -0.06 -9.83 -0.52
C LEU A 71 -0.79 -8.51 -0.85
N ILE A 72 -0.45 -7.88 -1.98
CA ILE A 72 -1.07 -6.62 -2.35
C ILE A 72 -2.53 -6.80 -2.79
N ILE A 73 -2.88 -7.93 -3.42
CA ILE A 73 -4.27 -8.25 -3.73
C ILE A 73 -5.10 -8.37 -2.43
N ILE A 74 -4.58 -9.04 -1.40
CA ILE A 74 -5.25 -9.15 -0.10
C ILE A 74 -5.43 -7.76 0.55
N ALA A 75 -4.39 -6.93 0.52
CA ALA A 75 -4.47 -5.57 1.03
C ALA A 75 -5.49 -4.72 0.24
N PHE A 76 -5.53 -4.83 -1.09
CA PHE A 76 -6.50 -4.13 -1.92
C PHE A 76 -7.95 -4.50 -1.59
N VAL A 77 -8.23 -5.78 -1.31
CA VAL A 77 -9.57 -6.25 -0.90
C VAL A 77 -10.06 -5.51 0.36
N THR A 78 -9.17 -5.11 1.26
CA THR A 78 -9.56 -4.40 2.50
C THR A 78 -10.28 -3.08 2.24
N ILE A 79 -10.04 -2.41 1.11
CA ILE A 79 -10.74 -1.16 0.74
C ILE A 79 -12.25 -1.35 0.66
N PHE A 80 -12.71 -2.55 0.31
CA PHE A 80 -14.15 -2.85 0.19
C PHE A 80 -14.78 -3.31 1.51
N LEU A 81 -13.98 -3.53 2.55
CA LEU A 81 -14.42 -4.06 3.84
C LEU A 81 -14.55 -2.99 4.94
N VAL A 82 -14.08 -1.77 4.68
CA VAL A 82 -13.89 -0.67 5.65
C VAL A 82 -14.55 0.61 5.16
#